data_AF-A0A4R4QK62-F1
#
_entry.id   AF-A0A4R4QK62-F1
#
_cell.length_a   1.000
_cell.length_b   1.000
_cell.length_c   1.000
_cell.angle_alpha   90.00
_cell.angle_beta   90.00
_cell.angle_gamma   90.00
#
_symmetry.space_group_name_H-M   'P 1'
#
loop_
_entity.id
_entity.type
_entity.pdbx_description
1 polymer ?
#
loop_
_entity_poly.entity_id
_entity_poly.type
_entity_poly.pdbx_seq_one_letter_code
_entity_poly.pdbx_strand_id
1 'polypeptide(L)'
;MARHSYKIPAPLNRSFLDHEISFSVGGWQVPPSPMKQILFLGGGVLVTLWAATTTFIKSAGPALIVLFVVWSLITVFYLGGLTRTRELRFMTVPALLAYLPRKARLVLTRRSADPSGFYSIVGVDDVTENGTITFSDGSLGQVYLVVGSASYLLFDEDQTSILDRVDSFWRKVPTSCEHVFITTKEPQRIYHQVANLERRNQALQVRDPDLLELQNEQYDILTGHVGGKFTSIHQYVLLKGKSADALRQGHLVLQAEVEGSSLMIKEVTMLGRDESHQMLRILYQGTTESLLG
;
A
#
# COMPACT_ATOMS: atom_id res chain seq x y z
N MET A 1 -21.70 9.41 37.95
CA MET A 1 -20.68 8.35 37.81
C MET A 1 -20.82 7.72 36.43
N ALA A 2 -19.88 7.99 35.52
CA ALA A 2 -19.85 7.34 34.21
C ALA A 2 -19.31 5.91 34.37
N ARG A 3 -19.95 4.92 33.73
CA ARG A 3 -19.49 3.53 33.79
C ARG A 3 -18.15 3.40 33.06
N HIS A 4 -17.16 2.77 33.71
CA HIS A 4 -15.78 2.65 33.24
C HIS A 4 -15.58 1.75 32.01
N SER A 5 -16.64 1.12 31.49
CA SER A 5 -16.60 0.43 30.21
C SER A 5 -18.00 0.39 29.59
N TYR A 6 -18.08 0.72 28.31
CA TYR A 6 -19.25 0.47 27.49
C TYR A 6 -19.05 -0.86 26.77
N LYS A 7 -20.04 -1.75 26.88
CA LYS A 7 -20.10 -2.97 26.07
C LYS A 7 -20.27 -2.54 24.63
N ILE A 8 -19.25 -2.76 23.80
CA ILE A 8 -19.29 -2.45 22.37
C ILE A 8 -20.53 -3.15 21.77
N PRO A 9 -21.45 -2.42 21.11
CA PRO A 9 -22.59 -3.04 20.45
C PRO A 9 -22.07 -4.02 19.40
N ALA A 10 -22.78 -5.13 19.26
CA ALA A 10 -22.35 -6.22 18.39
C ALA A 10 -22.08 -5.73 16.95
N PRO A 11 -21.07 -6.28 16.25
CA PRO A 11 -20.76 -5.90 14.88
C PRO A 11 -21.99 -6.10 13.97
N LEU A 12 -22.17 -5.18 13.01
CA LEU A 12 -23.32 -5.16 12.07
C LEU A 12 -23.47 -6.44 11.23
N ASN A 13 -22.45 -7.30 11.20
CA ASN A 13 -22.42 -8.53 10.42
C ASN A 13 -22.75 -9.76 11.30
N ARG A 14 -23.96 -9.79 11.88
CA ARG A 14 -24.45 -10.97 12.63
C ARG A 14 -25.23 -11.90 11.71
N SER A 15 -24.77 -13.14 11.60
CA SER A 15 -25.48 -14.20 10.89
C SER A 15 -26.45 -14.93 11.84
N PHE A 16 -27.50 -15.56 11.30
CA PHE A 16 -28.44 -16.39 12.07
C PHE A 16 -27.74 -17.49 12.91
N LEU A 17 -26.54 -17.91 12.50
CA LEU A 17 -25.73 -18.91 13.20
C LEU A 17 -25.03 -18.39 14.47
N ASP A 18 -25.04 -17.07 14.69
CA ASP A 18 -24.47 -16.39 15.87
C ASP A 18 -25.49 -16.19 17.00
N HIS A 19 -26.73 -16.64 16.82
CA HIS A 19 -27.72 -16.61 17.90
C HIS A 19 -27.29 -17.53 19.04
N GLU A 20 -27.23 -16.95 20.24
CA GLU A 20 -26.92 -17.64 21.48
C GLU A 20 -28.18 -18.37 21.98
N ILE A 21 -28.06 -19.68 22.21
CA ILE A 21 -29.14 -20.50 22.77
C ILE A 21 -28.71 -20.94 24.16
N SER A 22 -29.52 -20.60 25.16
CA SER A 22 -29.38 -21.12 26.51
C SER A 22 -30.16 -22.42 26.65
N PHE A 23 -29.48 -23.52 26.94
CA PHE A 23 -30.13 -24.78 27.32
C PHE A 23 -30.29 -24.81 28.84
N SER A 24 -31.53 -24.90 29.33
CA SER A 24 -31.81 -25.27 30.70
C SER A 24 -32.22 -26.75 30.73
N VAL A 25 -31.33 -27.60 31.19
CA VAL A 25 -31.63 -29.02 31.40
C VAL A 25 -31.48 -29.31 32.90
N GLY A 26 -32.56 -29.71 33.55
CA GLY A 26 -32.54 -30.24 34.93
C GLY A 26 -31.89 -29.31 35.97
N GLY A 27 -32.17 -28.01 35.94
CA GLY A 27 -31.68 -27.05 36.95
C GLY A 27 -30.22 -26.61 36.78
N TRP A 28 -29.47 -27.17 35.83
CA TRP A 28 -28.16 -26.65 35.43
C TRP A 28 -28.30 -25.65 34.28
N GLN A 29 -27.87 -24.41 34.54
CA GLN A 29 -27.75 -23.38 33.51
C GLN A 29 -26.42 -23.57 32.78
N VAL A 30 -26.46 -24.16 31.59
CA VAL A 30 -25.29 -24.17 30.71
C VAL A 30 -25.10 -22.74 30.17
N PRO A 31 -23.89 -22.16 30.23
CA PRO A 31 -23.65 -20.83 29.70
C PRO A 31 -24.09 -20.74 28.24
N PRO A 32 -24.73 -19.64 27.81
CA PRO A 32 -25.28 -19.51 26.47
C PRO A 32 -24.17 -19.68 25.43
N SER A 33 -24.33 -20.70 24.58
CA SER A 33 -23.40 -21.04 23.52
C SER A 33 -24.00 -20.63 22.18
N PRO A 34 -23.23 -20.05 21.25
CA PRO A 34 -23.72 -19.73 19.93
C PRO A 34 -24.07 -21.02 19.15
N MET A 35 -25.13 -20.99 18.36
CA MET A 35 -25.64 -22.14 17.60
C MET A 35 -24.55 -22.81 16.74
N LYS A 36 -23.67 -22.00 16.11
CA LYS A 36 -22.53 -22.49 15.33
C LYS A 36 -21.60 -23.44 16.11
N GLN A 37 -21.41 -23.21 17.40
CA GLN A 37 -20.55 -24.05 18.25
C GLN A 37 -21.19 -25.41 18.53
N ILE A 38 -22.50 -25.42 18.75
CA ILE A 38 -23.26 -26.64 19.05
C ILE A 38 -23.33 -27.51 17.80
N LEU A 39 -23.61 -26.91 16.64
CA LEU A 39 -23.59 -27.61 15.35
C LEU A 39 -22.19 -28.15 15.03
N PHE A 40 -21.13 -27.39 15.31
CA PHE A 40 -19.76 -27.84 15.07
C PHE A 40 -19.34 -28.99 16.00
N LEU A 41 -19.66 -28.92 17.30
CA LEU A 41 -19.35 -29.99 18.25
C LEU A 41 -20.19 -31.24 17.98
N GLY A 42 -21.50 -31.10 17.77
CA GLY A 42 -22.40 -32.21 17.47
C GLY A 42 -22.05 -32.88 16.14
N GLY A 43 -21.83 -32.08 15.09
CA GLY A 43 -21.37 -32.57 13.79
C GLY A 43 -19.99 -33.24 13.87
N GLY A 44 -19.05 -32.66 14.61
CA GLY A 44 -17.71 -33.20 14.78
C GLY A 44 -17.68 -34.57 15.49
N VAL A 45 -18.54 -34.77 16.50
CA VAL A 45 -18.69 -36.07 17.18
C VAL A 45 -19.30 -37.11 16.23
N LEU A 46 -20.35 -36.74 15.50
CA LEU A 46 -20.98 -37.63 14.51
C LEU A 46 -20.01 -38.03 13.39
N VAL A 47 -19.23 -37.07 12.88
CA VAL A 47 -18.19 -37.33 11.87
C VAL A 47 -17.08 -38.23 12.43
N THR A 48 -16.68 -38.04 13.70
CA THR A 48 -15.68 -38.89 14.35
C THR A 48 -16.18 -40.34 14.48
N LEU A 49 -17.44 -40.53 14.89
CA LEU A 49 -18.07 -41.85 14.99
C LEU A 49 -18.25 -42.51 13.63
N TRP A 50 -18.67 -41.75 12.61
CA TRP A 50 -18.77 -42.23 11.25
C TRP A 50 -17.40 -42.64 10.69
N ALA A 51 -16.37 -41.81 10.89
CA ALA A 51 -15.01 -42.09 10.42
C ALA A 51 -14.39 -43.34 11.08
N ALA A 52 -14.67 -43.57 12.36
CA ALA A 52 -14.22 -44.75 13.08
C ALA A 52 -14.93 -46.04 12.62
N THR A 53 -16.17 -45.95 12.11
CA THR A 53 -17.01 -47.11 11.78
C THR A 53 -17.04 -47.46 10.30
N THR A 54 -16.75 -46.52 9.40
CA THR A 54 -16.91 -46.69 7.94
C THR A 54 -15.63 -46.56 7.12
N THR A 55 -14.59 -45.91 7.66
CA THR A 55 -13.35 -45.59 6.91
C THR A 55 -12.25 -46.63 7.16
N PHE A 56 -11.07 -46.44 6.54
CA PHE A 56 -9.83 -47.24 6.68
C PHE A 56 -9.37 -47.48 8.13
N ILE A 57 -9.90 -46.71 9.08
CA ILE A 57 -9.61 -46.81 10.51
C ILE A 57 -10.27 -48.05 11.13
N LYS A 58 -11.38 -48.54 10.55
CA LYS A 58 -12.07 -49.75 11.01
C LYS A 58 -11.17 -51.00 10.94
N SER A 59 -10.30 -51.08 9.94
CA SER A 59 -9.37 -52.19 9.73
C SER A 59 -8.04 -52.03 10.49
N ALA A 60 -7.87 -50.93 11.24
CA ALA A 60 -6.67 -50.71 12.03
C ALA A 60 -6.70 -51.52 13.34
N GLY A 61 -5.54 -51.69 13.97
CA GLY A 61 -5.46 -52.32 15.28
C GLY A 61 -6.28 -51.56 16.34
N PRO A 62 -6.85 -52.24 17.34
CA PRO A 62 -7.76 -51.63 18.32
C PRO A 62 -7.14 -50.45 19.08
N ALA A 63 -5.82 -50.49 19.34
CA ALA A 63 -5.10 -49.39 19.96
C ALA A 63 -5.09 -48.10 19.10
N LEU A 64 -4.97 -48.23 17.77
CA LEU A 64 -4.97 -47.09 16.85
C LEU A 64 -6.37 -46.49 16.70
N ILE A 65 -7.42 -47.31 16.77
CA ILE A 65 -8.81 -46.83 16.76
C ILE A 65 -9.06 -45.96 17.99
N VAL A 66 -8.69 -46.44 19.19
CA VAL A 66 -8.84 -45.68 20.44
C VAL A 66 -8.04 -44.38 20.38
N LEU A 67 -6.78 -44.42 19.92
CA LEU A 67 -5.95 -43.23 19.77
C LEU A 67 -6.60 -42.21 18.81
N PHE A 68 -7.11 -42.66 17.66
CA PHE A 68 -7.76 -41.79 16.69
C PHE A 68 -9.01 -41.13 17.27
N VAL A 69 -9.87 -41.88 17.95
CA VAL A 69 -11.10 -41.34 18.55
C VAL A 69 -10.76 -40.30 19.62
N VAL A 70 -9.82 -40.60 20.51
CA VAL A 70 -9.38 -39.67 21.55
C VAL A 70 -8.79 -38.39 20.92
N TRP A 71 -7.91 -38.54 19.94
CA TRP A 71 -7.25 -37.39 19.30
C TRP A 71 -8.24 -36.55 18.49
N SER A 72 -9.15 -37.18 17.75
CA SER A 72 -10.21 -36.50 16.99
C SER A 72 -11.15 -35.72 17.91
N LEU A 73 -11.56 -36.30 19.04
CA LEU A 73 -12.40 -35.60 20.02
C LEU A 73 -11.68 -34.39 20.65
N ILE A 74 -10.38 -34.52 20.96
CA ILE A 74 -9.56 -33.40 21.43
C ILE A 74 -9.52 -32.28 20.37
N THR A 75 -9.28 -32.62 19.10
CA THR A 75 -9.24 -31.65 18.00
C THR A 75 -10.59 -30.96 17.78
N VAL A 76 -11.69 -31.72 17.79
CA VAL A 76 -13.05 -31.18 17.66
C VAL A 76 -13.37 -30.22 18.82
N PHE A 77 -13.03 -30.61 20.05
CA PHE A 77 -13.24 -29.76 21.21
C PHE A 77 -12.37 -28.49 21.17
N TYR A 78 -11.12 -28.61 20.75
CA TYR A 78 -10.20 -27.47 20.62
C TYR A 78 -10.65 -26.49 19.54
N LEU A 79 -11.02 -26.97 18.34
CA LEU A 79 -11.47 -26.14 17.22
C LEU A 79 -12.89 -25.60 17.42
N GLY A 80 -13.73 -26.32 18.15
CA GLY A 80 -15.06 -25.89 18.58
C GLY A 80 -15.06 -24.89 19.73
N GLY A 81 -13.91 -24.65 20.36
CA GLY A 81 -13.77 -23.64 21.40
C GLY A 81 -13.92 -22.21 20.86
N LEU A 82 -14.44 -21.31 21.69
CA LEU A 82 -14.55 -19.89 21.36
C LEU A 82 -13.24 -19.15 21.64
N THR A 83 -12.91 -18.20 20.77
CA THR A 83 -11.85 -17.21 20.99
C THR A 83 -12.34 -16.08 21.92
N ARG A 84 -11.44 -15.19 22.34
CA ARG A 84 -11.80 -13.99 23.13
C ARG A 84 -12.83 -13.09 22.44
N THR A 85 -12.91 -13.17 21.10
CA THR A 85 -13.87 -12.44 20.25
C THR A 85 -15.20 -13.17 20.03
N ARG A 86 -15.42 -14.33 20.68
CA ARG A 86 -16.61 -15.21 20.49
C ARG A 86 -16.75 -15.77 19.07
N GLU A 87 -15.65 -15.90 18.35
CA GLU A 87 -15.58 -16.62 17.08
C GLU A 87 -15.14 -18.06 17.32
N LEU A 88 -15.54 -18.97 16.44
CA LEU A 88 -15.06 -20.35 16.49
C LEU A 88 -13.58 -20.38 16.14
N ARG A 89 -12.77 -21.09 16.93
CA ARG A 89 -11.34 -21.31 16.61
C ARG A 89 -11.14 -21.97 15.25
N PHE A 90 -12.11 -22.73 14.75
CA PHE A 90 -12.09 -23.24 13.38
C PHE A 90 -11.91 -22.14 12.32
N MET A 91 -12.46 -20.94 12.54
CA MET A 91 -12.34 -19.82 11.60
C MET A 91 -10.91 -19.28 11.48
N THR A 92 -10.02 -19.60 12.43
CA THR A 92 -8.61 -19.19 12.37
C THR A 92 -7.72 -20.18 11.62
N VAL A 93 -8.23 -21.38 11.30
CA VAL A 93 -7.47 -22.42 10.60
C VAL A 93 -7.02 -21.98 9.20
N PRO A 94 -7.88 -21.36 8.35
CA PRO A 94 -7.45 -20.86 7.04
C PRO A 94 -6.35 -19.81 7.15
N ALA A 95 -6.46 -18.89 8.12
CA ALA A 95 -5.46 -17.85 8.37
C ALA A 95 -4.12 -18.46 8.83
N LEU A 96 -4.16 -19.49 9.67
CA LEU A 96 -2.95 -20.20 10.11
C LEU A 96 -2.29 -20.94 8.95
N LEU A 97 -3.07 -21.58 8.07
CA LEU A 97 -2.55 -22.24 6.87
C LEU A 97 -1.95 -21.24 5.88
N ALA A 98 -2.58 -20.07 5.71
CA ALA A 98 -2.04 -18.97 4.90
C ALA A 98 -0.72 -18.41 5.46
N TYR A 99 -0.54 -18.46 6.79
CA TYR A 99 0.68 -18.01 7.47
C TYR A 99 1.78 -19.08 7.54
N LEU A 100 1.45 -20.37 7.35
CA LEU A 100 2.39 -21.48 7.42
C LEU A 100 3.57 -21.41 6.41
N PRO A 101 3.43 -20.97 5.14
CA PRO A 101 4.58 -20.90 4.24
C PRO A 101 5.61 -19.86 4.69
N ARG A 102 6.92 -20.19 4.61
CA ARG A 102 8.01 -19.27 4.99
C ARG A 102 7.99 -17.95 4.21
N LYS A 103 7.52 -17.98 2.95
CA LYS A 103 7.39 -16.79 2.10
C LYS A 103 6.39 -15.77 2.67
N ALA A 104 5.32 -16.22 3.34
CA ALA A 104 4.35 -15.33 3.98
C ALA A 104 4.84 -14.76 5.33
N ARG A 105 5.95 -15.29 5.87
CA ARG A 105 6.53 -14.91 7.17
C ARG A 105 7.76 -14.01 7.06
N LEU A 106 8.29 -13.84 5.85
CA LEU A 106 9.54 -13.16 5.60
C LEU A 106 9.34 -12.16 4.48
N VAL A 107 9.35 -10.87 4.84
CA VAL A 107 9.48 -9.78 3.89
C VAL A 107 10.94 -9.38 3.83
N LEU A 108 11.56 -9.60 2.69
CA LEU A 108 12.96 -9.24 2.46
C LEU A 108 13.04 -7.73 2.23
N THR A 109 13.75 -7.02 3.11
CA THR A 109 13.99 -5.57 3.02
C THR A 109 15.33 -5.23 2.38
N ARG A 110 15.97 -6.19 1.72
CA ARG A 110 17.27 -5.97 1.05
C ARG A 110 17.05 -5.23 -0.27
N ARG A 111 17.95 -4.30 -0.60
CA ARG A 111 17.87 -3.48 -1.82
C ARG A 111 17.85 -4.27 -3.14
N SER A 112 18.41 -5.48 -3.14
CA SER A 112 18.44 -6.38 -4.30
C SER A 112 17.24 -7.33 -4.38
N ALA A 113 16.35 -7.32 -3.39
CA ALA A 113 15.17 -8.16 -3.37
C ALA A 113 14.01 -7.50 -4.11
N ASP A 114 13.13 -8.32 -4.68
CA ASP A 114 11.89 -7.87 -5.28
C ASP A 114 11.03 -7.11 -4.24
N PRO A 115 10.67 -5.84 -4.50
CA PRO A 115 9.91 -5.01 -3.55
C PRO A 115 8.45 -5.44 -3.39
N SER A 116 7.95 -6.40 -4.18
CA SER A 116 6.55 -6.88 -4.14
C SER A 116 6.06 -7.23 -2.73
N GLY A 117 6.85 -7.91 -1.91
CA GLY A 117 6.49 -8.24 -0.52
C GLY A 117 6.45 -7.04 0.42
N PHE A 118 7.20 -5.97 0.11
CA PHE A 118 7.19 -4.73 0.88
C PHE A 118 5.96 -3.88 0.55
N TYR A 119 5.48 -3.92 -0.69
CA TYR A 119 4.26 -3.23 -1.10
C TYR A 119 3.02 -3.69 -0.32
N SER A 120 2.93 -4.97 0.04
CA SER A 120 1.86 -5.47 0.93
C SER A 120 1.90 -4.93 2.36
N ILE A 121 3.05 -4.41 2.83
CA ILE A 121 3.18 -3.76 4.14
C ILE A 121 2.77 -2.29 4.04
N VAL A 122 3.13 -1.63 2.94
CA VAL A 122 2.84 -0.21 2.69
C VAL A 122 1.42 -0.01 2.14
N GLY A 123 0.77 -1.09 1.70
CA GLY A 123 -0.58 -1.09 1.16
C GLY A 123 -0.67 -0.61 -0.28
N VAL A 124 0.39 -0.78 -1.09
CA VAL A 124 0.36 -0.53 -2.54
C VAL A 124 0.13 -1.87 -3.25
N ASP A 125 -0.91 -1.98 -4.07
CA ASP A 125 -1.26 -3.23 -4.76
C ASP A 125 -0.66 -3.28 -6.17
N ASP A 126 -0.88 -2.24 -6.97
CA ASP A 126 -0.37 -2.15 -8.34
C ASP A 126 -0.21 -0.70 -8.81
N VAL A 127 0.67 -0.48 -9.78
CA VAL A 127 0.83 0.79 -10.51
C VAL A 127 0.46 0.54 -11.97
N THR A 128 -0.67 1.10 -12.40
CA THR A 128 -1.18 0.96 -13.76
C THR A 128 -0.27 1.68 -14.77
N GLU A 129 -0.39 1.37 -16.06
CA GLU A 129 0.40 1.98 -17.14
C GLU A 129 0.32 3.52 -17.16
N ASN A 130 -0.83 4.07 -16.78
CA ASN A 130 -1.05 5.51 -16.67
C ASN A 130 -0.39 6.16 -15.43
N GLY A 131 0.31 5.38 -14.59
CA GLY A 131 0.94 5.85 -13.35
C GLY A 131 -0.01 5.92 -12.14
N THR A 132 -1.25 5.44 -12.29
CA THR A 132 -2.22 5.37 -11.17
C THR A 132 -1.84 4.26 -10.21
N ILE A 133 -1.74 4.59 -8.93
CA ILE A 133 -1.41 3.68 -7.85
C ILE A 133 -2.70 3.16 -7.24
N THR A 134 -2.89 1.86 -7.19
CA THR A 134 -3.98 1.21 -6.45
C THR A 134 -3.46 0.80 -5.08
N PHE A 135 -4.19 1.17 -4.03
CA PHE A 135 -3.84 0.80 -2.66
C PHE A 135 -4.74 -0.33 -2.15
N SER A 136 -4.25 -1.10 -1.18
CA SER A 136 -4.93 -2.25 -0.56
C SER A 136 -6.23 -1.90 0.16
N ASP A 137 -6.41 -0.62 0.52
CA ASP A 137 -7.65 -0.08 1.09
C ASP A 137 -8.71 0.27 0.02
N GLY A 138 -8.42 0.03 -1.27
CA GLY A 138 -9.26 0.38 -2.41
C GLY A 138 -9.17 1.85 -2.84
N SER A 139 -8.29 2.64 -2.20
CA SER A 139 -8.04 4.01 -2.61
C SER A 139 -7.13 4.08 -3.85
N LEU A 140 -7.14 5.22 -4.53
CA LEU A 140 -6.38 5.47 -5.74
C LEU A 140 -5.42 6.64 -5.54
N GLY A 141 -4.21 6.49 -6.05
CA GLY A 141 -3.15 7.48 -6.01
C GLY A 141 -2.71 7.92 -7.40
N GLN A 142 -2.29 9.18 -7.53
CA GLN A 142 -1.55 9.65 -8.69
C GLN A 142 -0.45 10.59 -8.24
N VAL A 143 0.75 10.41 -8.79
CA VAL A 143 1.91 11.22 -8.44
C VAL A 143 2.15 12.28 -9.52
N TYR A 144 2.49 13.48 -9.06
CA TYR A 144 2.88 14.60 -9.89
C TYR A 144 4.25 15.10 -9.49
N LEU A 145 5.09 15.44 -10.46
CA LEU A 145 6.26 16.28 -10.26
C LEU A 145 5.79 17.74 -10.22
N VAL A 146 6.21 18.48 -9.19
CA VAL A 146 5.79 19.85 -8.93
C VAL A 146 7.01 20.76 -8.87
N VAL A 147 6.93 21.89 -9.56
CA VAL A 147 7.94 22.96 -9.48
C VAL A 147 7.33 24.15 -8.74
N GLY A 148 7.86 24.41 -7.55
CA GLY A 148 7.48 25.55 -6.73
C GLY A 148 8.13 26.85 -7.17
N SER A 149 7.57 27.96 -6.72
CA SER A 149 8.06 29.33 -6.96
C SER A 149 9.10 29.82 -5.94
N ALA A 150 9.32 29.07 -4.85
CA ALA A 150 10.07 29.54 -3.70
C ALA A 150 11.55 29.82 -4.03
N SER A 151 11.94 31.09 -3.91
CA SER A 151 13.33 31.56 -3.96
C SER A 151 13.70 32.16 -2.61
N TYR A 152 14.95 31.98 -2.17
CA TYR A 152 15.46 32.60 -0.94
C TYR A 152 15.60 34.13 -1.07
N LEU A 153 15.58 34.66 -2.30
CA LEU A 153 15.76 36.08 -2.61
C LEU A 153 14.43 36.76 -3.04
N LEU A 154 13.32 36.41 -2.38
CA LEU A 154 12.03 37.05 -2.64
C LEU A 154 11.93 38.38 -1.86
N PHE A 155 11.29 39.37 -2.47
CA PHE A 155 10.91 40.58 -1.76
C PHE A 155 9.77 40.28 -0.78
N ASP A 156 9.68 41.05 0.31
CA ASP A 156 8.69 40.83 1.37
C ASP A 156 7.24 40.82 0.84
N GLU A 157 6.94 41.65 -0.17
CA GLU A 157 5.61 41.71 -0.82
C GLU A 157 5.28 40.42 -1.62
N ASP A 158 6.29 39.86 -2.30
CA ASP A 158 6.14 38.57 -2.98
C ASP A 158 5.94 37.44 -1.96
N GLN A 159 6.64 37.51 -0.82
CA GLN A 159 6.49 36.55 0.26
C GLN A 159 5.07 36.53 0.81
N THR A 160 4.47 37.70 1.10
CA THR A 160 3.08 37.78 1.56
C THR A 160 2.10 37.27 0.52
N SER A 161 2.32 37.61 -0.75
CA SER A 161 1.45 37.16 -1.86
C SER A 161 1.48 35.64 -2.03
N ILE A 162 2.65 35.02 -1.86
CA ILE A 162 2.81 33.56 -1.90
C ILE A 162 2.09 32.91 -0.70
N LEU A 163 2.25 33.46 0.51
CA LEU A 163 1.59 32.94 1.72
C LEU A 163 0.06 33.01 1.60
N ASP A 164 -0.47 34.13 1.14
CA ASP A 164 -1.91 34.30 0.90
C ASP A 164 -2.44 33.34 -0.16
N ARG A 165 -1.63 33.08 -1.20
CA ARG A 165 -1.99 32.10 -2.23
C ARG A 165 -1.99 30.67 -1.69
N VAL A 166 -0.99 30.29 -0.89
CA VAL A 166 -0.91 28.98 -0.25
C VAL A 166 -2.11 28.75 0.66
N ASP A 167 -2.49 29.74 1.49
CA ASP A 167 -3.69 29.65 2.33
C ASP A 167 -4.96 29.51 1.47
N SER A 168 -5.08 30.31 0.41
CA SER A 168 -6.19 30.22 -0.53
C SER A 168 -6.29 28.87 -1.24
N PHE A 169 -5.17 28.22 -1.55
CA PHE A 169 -5.14 26.88 -2.11
C PHE A 169 -5.69 25.86 -1.11
N TRP A 170 -5.17 25.83 0.12
CA TRP A 170 -5.58 24.87 1.13
C TRP A 170 -7.05 24.99 1.54
N ARG A 171 -7.63 26.19 1.47
CA ARG A 171 -9.07 26.40 1.67
C ARG A 171 -9.96 25.72 0.62
N LYS A 172 -9.44 25.45 -0.58
CA LYS A 172 -10.17 24.79 -1.69
C LYS A 172 -10.01 23.28 -1.68
N VAL A 173 -8.98 22.75 -1.00
CA VAL A 173 -8.66 21.33 -1.02
C VAL A 173 -9.73 20.53 -0.26
N PRO A 174 -10.39 19.54 -0.90
CA PRO A 174 -11.39 18.72 -0.23
C PRO A 174 -10.74 17.71 0.72
N THR A 175 -11.42 17.39 1.83
CA THR A 175 -10.97 16.39 2.83
C THR A 175 -11.09 14.94 2.35
N SER A 176 -11.64 14.71 1.16
CA SER A 176 -11.76 13.40 0.52
C SER A 176 -10.49 12.94 -0.19
N CYS A 177 -9.52 13.85 -0.41
CA CYS A 177 -8.25 13.60 -1.09
C CYS A 177 -7.07 14.07 -0.25
N GLU A 178 -6.15 13.16 0.03
CA GLU A 178 -4.92 13.44 0.78
C GLU A 178 -3.85 13.96 -0.19
N HIS A 179 -3.18 15.04 0.19
CA HIS A 179 -2.08 15.64 -0.57
C HIS A 179 -0.78 15.39 0.20
N VAL A 180 0.08 14.54 -0.34
CA VAL A 180 1.35 14.17 0.30
C VAL A 180 2.49 14.80 -0.49
N PHE A 181 3.13 15.80 0.11
CA PHE A 181 4.30 16.46 -0.45
C PHE A 181 5.56 15.68 -0.10
N ILE A 182 6.35 15.37 -1.11
CA ILE A 182 7.53 14.53 -1.03
C ILE A 182 8.69 15.30 -1.64
N THR A 183 9.74 15.53 -0.85
CA THR A 183 10.93 16.25 -1.31
C THR A 183 12.11 15.29 -1.31
N THR A 184 12.73 15.09 -2.46
CA THR A 184 13.90 14.22 -2.63
C THR A 184 15.07 15.01 -3.21
N LYS A 185 16.29 14.56 -2.92
CA LYS A 185 17.50 15.03 -3.61
C LYS A 185 17.86 13.98 -4.65
N GLU A 186 17.75 14.34 -5.92
CA GLU A 186 17.99 13.45 -7.05
C GLU A 186 19.00 14.09 -7.99
N PRO A 187 19.76 13.29 -8.77
CA PRO A 187 20.60 13.86 -9.81
C PRO A 187 19.75 14.64 -10.83
N GLN A 188 20.31 15.71 -11.37
CA GLN A 188 19.57 16.61 -12.25
C GLN A 188 19.03 15.87 -13.49
N ARG A 189 17.73 15.99 -13.76
CA ARG A 189 17.11 15.43 -14.97
C ARG A 189 17.61 16.17 -16.21
N ILE A 190 18.53 15.56 -16.94
CA ILE A 190 19.15 16.14 -18.16
C ILE A 190 18.39 15.81 -19.46
N TYR A 191 17.31 15.02 -19.41
CA TYR A 191 16.63 14.48 -20.60
C TYR A 191 16.27 15.54 -21.64
N HIS A 192 15.75 16.70 -21.23
CA HIS A 192 15.42 17.78 -22.18
C HIS A 192 16.65 18.41 -22.83
N GLN A 193 17.77 18.51 -22.10
CA GLN A 193 19.02 19.06 -22.60
C GLN A 193 19.67 18.10 -23.60
N VAL A 194 19.66 16.81 -23.27
CA VAL A 194 20.09 15.72 -24.16
C VAL A 194 19.24 15.65 -25.42
N ALA A 195 17.92 15.67 -25.30
CA ALA A 195 17.01 15.66 -26.45
C ALA A 195 17.17 16.91 -27.33
N ASN A 196 17.53 18.06 -26.76
CA ASN A 196 17.81 19.26 -27.52
C ASN A 196 19.15 19.15 -28.29
N LEU A 197 20.16 18.52 -27.69
CA LEU A 197 21.41 18.17 -28.38
C LEU A 197 21.17 17.22 -29.55
N GLU A 198 20.39 16.15 -29.35
CA GLU A 198 20.03 15.23 -30.43
C GLU A 198 19.27 15.94 -31.56
N ARG A 199 18.31 16.81 -31.23
CA ARG A 199 17.60 17.61 -32.23
C ARG A 199 18.56 18.51 -33.00
N ARG A 200 19.52 19.15 -32.33
CA ARG A 200 20.55 19.96 -32.99
C ARG A 200 21.45 19.11 -33.88
N ASN A 201 21.81 17.91 -33.46
CA ASN A 201 22.58 16.95 -34.25
C ASN A 201 21.86 16.59 -35.55
N GLN A 202 20.58 16.25 -35.43
CA GLN A 202 19.73 15.88 -36.57
C GLN A 202 19.50 17.05 -37.54
N ALA A 203 19.51 18.30 -37.04
CA ALA A 203 19.32 19.51 -37.84
C ALA A 203 20.59 19.99 -38.57
N LEU A 204 21.76 19.36 -38.36
CA LEU A 204 22.98 19.73 -39.06
C LEU A 204 22.88 19.43 -40.56
N GLN A 205 22.92 20.48 -41.39
CA GLN A 205 22.93 20.36 -42.85
C GLN A 205 24.29 19.89 -43.38
N VAL A 206 25.37 20.21 -42.67
CA VAL A 206 26.74 19.81 -42.99
C VAL A 206 27.29 19.02 -41.80
N ARG A 207 27.74 17.78 -42.05
CA ARG A 207 28.31 16.91 -41.02
C ARG A 207 29.83 17.08 -40.95
N ASP A 208 30.23 18.19 -40.36
CA ASP A 208 31.64 18.46 -40.04
C ASP A 208 32.09 17.55 -38.86
N PRO A 209 33.22 16.84 -38.97
CA PRO A 209 33.75 15.99 -37.90
C PRO A 209 33.99 16.75 -36.58
N ASP A 210 34.44 18.00 -36.62
CA ASP A 210 34.76 18.77 -35.40
C ASP A 210 33.48 19.14 -34.64
N LEU A 211 32.38 19.40 -35.37
CA LEU A 211 31.08 19.68 -34.77
C LEU A 211 30.44 18.45 -34.13
N LEU A 212 30.72 17.26 -34.68
CA LEU A 212 30.26 15.99 -34.11
C LEU A 212 31.03 15.65 -32.82
N GLU A 213 32.34 15.87 -32.81
CA GLU A 213 33.18 15.68 -31.63
C GLU A 213 32.74 16.60 -30.48
N LEU A 214 32.50 17.89 -30.78
CA LEU A 214 32.02 18.85 -29.78
C LEU A 214 30.62 18.49 -29.23
N GLN A 215 29.74 17.91 -30.05
CA GLN A 215 28.43 17.44 -29.57
C GLN A 215 28.54 16.20 -28.68
N ASN A 216 29.43 15.27 -29.02
CA ASN A 216 29.70 14.10 -28.19
C ASN A 216 30.30 14.52 -26.83
N GLU A 217 31.23 15.47 -26.82
CA GLU A 217 31.78 16.01 -25.58
C GLU A 217 30.70 16.68 -24.72
N GLN A 218 29.80 17.46 -25.33
CA GLN A 218 28.66 18.06 -24.61
C GLN A 218 27.70 17.00 -24.05
N TYR A 219 27.47 15.92 -24.78
CA TYR A 219 26.66 14.79 -24.32
C TYR A 219 27.33 14.09 -23.12
N ASP A 220 28.63 13.84 -23.19
CA ASP A 220 29.41 13.19 -22.13
C ASP A 220 29.48 14.06 -20.86
N ILE A 221 29.62 15.38 -21.01
CA ILE A 221 29.57 16.31 -19.87
C ILE A 221 28.19 16.29 -19.23
N LEU A 222 27.11 16.35 -20.02
CA LEU A 222 25.76 16.34 -19.47
C LEU A 222 25.44 15.03 -18.75
N THR A 223 25.80 13.89 -19.35
CA THR A 223 25.51 12.57 -18.78
C THR A 223 26.43 12.21 -17.62
N GLY A 224 27.75 12.38 -17.79
CA GLY A 224 28.75 11.96 -16.81
C GLY A 224 29.01 12.98 -15.69
N HIS A 225 28.92 14.27 -15.98
CA HIS A 225 29.21 15.32 -14.98
C HIS A 225 27.92 15.87 -14.38
N VAL A 226 26.99 16.36 -15.19
CA VAL A 226 25.80 17.07 -14.69
C VAL A 226 24.76 16.11 -14.10
N GLY A 227 24.40 15.07 -14.85
CA GLY A 227 23.47 14.04 -14.40
C GLY A 227 24.00 13.12 -13.30
N GLY A 228 25.30 13.19 -12.99
CA GLY A 228 25.94 12.36 -11.96
C GLY A 228 26.34 13.11 -10.70
N LYS A 229 26.99 14.28 -10.82
CA LYS A 229 27.62 14.99 -9.70
C LYS A 229 26.74 16.06 -9.05
N PHE A 230 25.80 16.65 -9.79
CA PHE A 230 24.93 17.68 -9.24
C PHE A 230 23.58 17.10 -8.84
N THR A 231 23.26 17.22 -7.55
CA THR A 231 21.96 16.87 -7.00
C THR A 231 21.06 18.09 -6.97
N SER A 232 19.88 18.00 -7.58
CA SER A 232 18.81 18.98 -7.46
C SER A 232 17.74 18.51 -6.48
N ILE A 233 17.01 19.46 -5.89
CA ILE A 233 15.83 19.17 -5.10
C ILE A 233 14.67 18.95 -6.07
N HIS A 234 14.05 17.78 -5.99
CA HIS A 234 12.82 17.46 -6.68
C HIS A 234 11.66 17.43 -5.68
N GLN A 235 10.54 18.02 -6.06
CA GLN A 235 9.32 18.01 -5.26
C GLN A 235 8.25 17.23 -6.01
N TYR A 236 7.64 16.29 -5.32
CA TYR A 236 6.55 15.48 -5.81
C TYR A 236 5.32 15.69 -4.94
N VAL A 237 4.15 15.59 -5.54
CA VAL A 237 2.86 15.58 -4.85
C VAL A 237 2.16 14.28 -5.21
N LEU A 238 1.95 13.44 -4.20
CA LEU A 238 1.07 12.28 -4.31
C LEU A 238 -0.33 12.71 -3.87
N LEU A 239 -1.28 12.63 -4.80
CA LEU A 239 -2.70 12.76 -4.50
C LEU A 239 -3.25 11.36 -4.21
N LYS A 240 -3.83 11.14 -3.03
CA LYS A 240 -4.48 9.89 -2.65
C LYS A 240 -5.96 10.13 -2.37
N GLY A 241 -6.82 9.67 -3.27
CA GLY A 241 -8.28 9.76 -3.15
C GLY A 241 -8.90 8.46 -2.69
N LYS A 242 -9.88 8.53 -1.77
CA LYS A 242 -10.65 7.36 -1.31
C LYS A 242 -11.45 6.67 -2.43
N SER A 243 -11.72 7.38 -3.52
CA SER A 243 -12.40 6.90 -4.71
C SER A 243 -11.83 7.58 -5.96
N ALA A 244 -12.14 7.06 -7.15
CA ALA A 244 -11.75 7.67 -8.41
C ALA A 244 -12.27 9.11 -8.56
N ASP A 245 -13.48 9.39 -8.06
CA ASP A 245 -14.05 10.74 -8.10
C ASP A 245 -13.30 11.70 -7.16
N ALA A 246 -12.92 11.24 -5.96
CA ALA A 246 -12.14 12.04 -5.03
C ALA A 246 -10.74 12.36 -5.59
N LEU A 247 -10.11 11.39 -6.26
CA LEU A 247 -8.83 11.61 -6.94
C LEU A 247 -8.99 12.62 -8.09
N ARG A 248 -10.07 12.51 -8.89
CA ARG A 248 -10.37 13.46 -9.97
C ARG A 248 -10.58 14.88 -9.44
N GLN A 249 -11.29 15.04 -8.33
CA GLN A 249 -11.46 16.34 -7.68
C GLN A 249 -10.11 16.93 -7.23
N GLY A 250 -9.24 16.12 -6.61
CA GLY A 250 -7.90 16.57 -6.25
C GLY A 250 -7.08 17.00 -7.45
N HIS A 251 -7.14 16.24 -8.55
CA HIS A 251 -6.48 16.60 -9.81
C HIS A 251 -6.97 17.95 -10.35
N LEU A 252 -8.29 18.17 -10.37
CA LEU A 252 -8.87 19.43 -10.83
C LEU A 252 -8.44 20.63 -9.97
N VAL A 253 -8.33 20.47 -8.65
CA VAL A 253 -7.84 21.53 -7.75
C VAL A 253 -6.36 21.84 -8.06
N LEU A 254 -5.54 20.81 -8.26
CA LEU A 254 -4.12 20.97 -8.58
C LEU A 254 -3.93 21.64 -9.95
N GLN A 255 -4.68 21.21 -10.96
CA GLN A 255 -4.66 21.80 -12.31
C GLN A 255 -5.14 23.26 -12.28
N ALA A 256 -6.24 23.55 -11.58
CA ALA A 256 -6.75 24.91 -11.44
C ALA A 256 -5.78 25.84 -10.69
N GLU A 257 -4.94 25.30 -9.81
CA GLU A 257 -3.88 26.09 -9.18
C GLU A 257 -2.81 26.51 -10.20
N VAL A 258 -2.32 25.56 -11.00
CA VAL A 258 -1.29 25.83 -12.03
C VAL A 258 -1.79 26.79 -13.10
N GLU A 259 -3.04 26.62 -13.55
CA GLU A 259 -3.65 27.51 -14.54
C GLU A 259 -4.02 28.89 -13.96
N GLY A 260 -4.37 28.93 -12.67
CA GLY A 260 -4.87 30.13 -12.02
C GLY A 260 -3.82 31.03 -11.38
N SER A 261 -2.63 30.50 -11.04
CA SER A 261 -1.54 31.30 -10.47
C SER A 261 -0.20 30.56 -10.49
N SER A 262 0.86 31.25 -10.88
CA SER A 262 2.24 30.76 -10.82
C SER A 262 2.93 31.02 -9.46
N LEU A 263 2.19 31.51 -8.46
CA LEU A 263 2.75 31.93 -7.17
C LEU A 263 3.03 30.77 -6.22
N MET A 264 2.27 29.68 -6.24
CA MET A 264 2.54 28.50 -5.38
C MET A 264 3.18 27.38 -6.19
N ILE A 265 2.50 26.95 -7.25
CA ILE A 265 2.94 25.89 -8.16
C ILE A 265 3.08 26.52 -9.54
N LYS A 266 4.30 26.52 -10.08
CA LYS A 266 4.58 27.04 -11.43
C LYS A 266 4.26 26.03 -12.50
N GLU A 267 4.61 24.77 -12.24
CA GLU A 267 4.47 23.69 -13.20
C GLU A 267 4.13 22.40 -12.47
N VAL A 268 3.27 21.59 -13.11
CA VAL A 268 2.93 20.25 -12.65
C VAL A 268 3.00 19.28 -13.82
N THR A 269 3.66 18.14 -13.61
CA THR A 269 3.75 17.07 -14.61
C THR A 269 3.28 15.77 -13.98
N MET A 270 2.27 15.14 -14.58
CA MET A 270 1.81 13.83 -14.14
C MET A 270 2.84 12.76 -14.48
N LEU A 271 3.23 11.96 -13.48
CA LEU A 271 4.21 10.90 -13.68
C LEU A 271 3.54 9.65 -14.26
N GLY A 272 4.18 9.07 -15.28
CA GLY A 272 3.80 7.77 -15.82
C GLY A 272 4.19 6.61 -14.90
N ARG A 273 3.98 5.37 -15.35
CA ARG A 273 4.33 4.15 -14.59
C ARG A 273 5.81 4.09 -14.22
N ASP A 274 6.70 4.22 -15.20
CA ASP A 274 8.14 4.05 -15.01
C ASP A 274 8.72 5.11 -14.08
N GLU A 275 8.29 6.36 -14.26
CA GLU A 275 8.74 7.47 -13.40
C GLU A 275 8.17 7.36 -11.98
N SER A 276 6.93 6.90 -11.83
CA SER A 276 6.34 6.62 -10.52
C SER A 276 7.10 5.52 -9.80
N HIS A 277 7.46 4.43 -10.49
CA HIS A 277 8.31 3.38 -9.93
C HIS A 277 9.70 3.91 -9.55
N GLN A 278 10.31 4.75 -10.37
CA GLN A 278 11.60 5.37 -10.07
C GLN A 278 11.51 6.24 -8.81
N MET A 279 10.48 7.07 -8.68
CA MET A 279 10.24 7.90 -7.50
C MET A 279 10.06 7.03 -6.24
N LEU A 280 9.17 6.02 -6.31
CA LEU A 280 8.95 5.10 -5.19
C LEU A 280 10.23 4.33 -4.82
N ARG A 281 11.04 3.96 -5.82
CA ARG A 281 12.34 3.31 -5.62
C ARG A 281 13.28 4.23 -4.84
N ILE A 282 13.37 5.51 -5.19
CA ILE A 282 14.22 6.48 -4.50
C ILE A 282 13.76 6.66 -3.06
N LEU A 283 12.46 6.77 -2.82
CA LEU A 283 11.91 6.91 -1.46
C LEU A 283 12.18 5.71 -0.57
N TYR A 284 11.95 4.50 -1.07
CA TYR A 284 12.04 3.30 -0.24
C TYR A 284 13.43 2.67 -0.21
N GLN A 285 14.26 2.86 -1.25
CA GLN A 285 15.62 2.33 -1.27
C GLN A 285 16.67 3.31 -0.72
N GLY A 286 16.34 4.60 -0.63
CA GLY A 286 17.25 5.67 -0.23
C GLY A 286 18.34 5.95 -1.28
N THR A 287 18.73 7.21 -1.41
CA THR A 287 19.86 7.61 -2.26
C THR A 287 21.17 7.23 -1.56
N THR A 288 21.91 6.26 -2.10
CA THR A 288 23.25 5.92 -1.61
C THR A 288 24.18 7.11 -1.78
N GLU A 289 24.81 7.58 -0.70
CA GLU A 289 25.96 8.52 -0.73
C GLU A 289 27.20 7.95 -1.45
N SER A 290 27.15 6.72 -1.98
CA SER A 290 28.30 6.04 -2.60
C SER A 290 28.59 6.43 -4.06
N LEU A 291 27.99 7.51 -4.58
CA LEU A 291 28.43 8.16 -5.83
C LEU A 291 29.31 9.40 -5.57
N LEU A 292 29.68 9.64 -4.31
CA LEU A 292 30.65 10.66 -3.88
C LEU A 292 32.06 10.08 -3.64
N GLY A 293 32.44 9.07 -4.42
CA GLY A 293 33.81 8.55 -4.50
C GLY A 293 34.45 8.92 -5.82
#